data_AF-A0A6B3HRX1-F1
#
_entry.id   AF-A0A6B3HRX1-F1
#
_cell.length_a   1.000
_cell.length_b   1.000
_cell.length_c   1.000
_cell.angle_alpha   90.00
_cell.angle_beta   90.00
_cell.angle_gamma   90.00
#
_symmetry.space_group_name_H-M   'P 1'
#
loop_
_entity.id
_entity.type
_entity.pdbx_description
1 polymer ?
#
loop_
_entity_poly.entity_id
_entity_poly.type
_entity_poly.pdbx_seq_one_letter_code
_entity_poly.pdbx_strand_id
1 'polypeptide(L)'
;MLIRDQDYVLLKDGRILAVHGHCHPPGHLVGELAFVPSTAGGYVLFGSRYRKAYVTDGRGMSERERELVRFPTGTCFDHAHPFSAKSIVPLSQIDLHLSAAVDPRTD
;
A
#
# COMPACT_ATOMS: atom_id res chain seq x y z
N MET A 1 5.54 -17.48 -1.60
CA MET A 1 5.64 -16.54 -0.46
C MET A 1 4.26 -16.43 0.16
N LEU A 2 4.12 -16.65 1.47
CA LEU A 2 2.84 -16.53 2.17
C LEU A 2 2.76 -15.14 2.80
N ILE A 3 2.01 -14.24 2.18
CA ILE A 3 1.72 -12.92 2.74
C ILE A 3 0.62 -13.08 3.79
N ARG A 4 0.84 -12.56 5.01
CA ARG A 4 -0.10 -12.68 6.12
C ARG A 4 -0.85 -11.37 6.35
N ASP A 5 -1.99 -11.47 7.04
CA ASP A 5 -2.70 -10.27 7.52
C ASP A 5 -1.78 -9.44 8.42
N GLN A 6 -1.88 -8.11 8.32
CA GLN A 6 -1.03 -7.11 8.98
C GLN A 6 0.43 -7.04 8.49
N ASP A 7 0.87 -7.89 7.56
CA ASP A 7 2.16 -7.69 6.90
C ASP A 7 2.16 -6.38 6.08
N TYR A 8 3.35 -5.88 5.75
CA TYR A 8 3.50 -4.76 4.84
C TYR A 8 4.07 -5.22 3.50
N VAL A 9 3.65 -4.58 2.41
CA VAL A 9 4.27 -4.76 1.10
C VAL A 9 4.67 -3.41 0.51
N LEU A 10 5.88 -3.35 -0.06
CA LEU A 10 6.35 -2.25 -0.88
C LEU A 10 5.97 -2.54 -2.33
N LEU A 11 5.34 -1.57 -2.98
CA LEU A 11 5.03 -1.61 -4.40
C LEU A 11 6.18 -1.05 -5.22
N LYS A 12 6.25 -1.41 -6.49
CA LYS A 12 7.24 -0.90 -7.46
C LYS A 12 7.23 0.62 -7.64
N ASP A 13 6.12 1.27 -7.32
CA ASP A 13 5.98 2.73 -7.33
C ASP A 13 6.40 3.40 -5.99
N GLY A 14 6.94 2.61 -5.07
CA GLY A 14 7.43 3.03 -3.77
C GLY A 14 6.35 3.11 -2.69
N ARG A 15 5.07 2.86 -2.97
CA ARG A 15 3.98 2.92 -1.97
C ARG A 15 3.99 1.70 -1.08
N ILE A 16 3.45 1.87 0.14
CA ILE A 16 3.39 0.79 1.13
C ILE A 16 1.93 0.49 1.47
N LEU A 17 1.56 -0.78 1.36
CA LEU A 17 0.27 -1.29 1.80
C LEU A 17 0.43 -2.08 3.10
N ALA A 18 -0.49 -1.89 4.04
CA ALA A 18 -0.76 -2.87 5.09
C ALA A 18 -1.69 -3.93 4.51
N VAL A 19 -1.33 -5.20 4.59
CA VAL A 19 -2.14 -6.32 4.10
C VAL A 19 -3.34 -6.49 5.01
N HIS A 20 -4.54 -6.51 4.41
CA HIS A 20 -5.79 -6.66 5.15
C HIS A 20 -6.64 -7.76 4.53
N GLY A 21 -7.14 -8.64 5.40
CA GLY A 21 -8.08 -9.69 5.08
C GLY A 21 -7.43 -11.05 4.89
N HIS A 22 -8.18 -12.10 5.20
CA HIS A 22 -7.76 -13.48 5.02
C HIS A 22 -7.93 -13.97 3.56
N CYS A 23 -8.70 -13.25 2.73
CA CYS A 23 -9.06 -13.65 1.38
C CYS A 23 -8.56 -12.62 0.36
N HIS A 24 -7.72 -13.09 -0.57
CA HIS A 24 -7.26 -12.30 -1.71
C HIS A 24 -7.76 -12.93 -3.02
N PRO A 25 -8.22 -12.14 -4.01
CA PRO A 25 -8.50 -12.68 -5.33
C PRO A 25 -7.25 -13.32 -5.95
N PRO A 26 -7.39 -14.34 -6.83
CA PRO A 26 -6.24 -14.95 -7.50
C PRO A 26 -5.35 -13.90 -8.18
N GLY A 27 -4.04 -13.98 -7.91
CA GLY A 27 -3.05 -13.06 -8.48
C GLY A 27 -3.06 -11.64 -7.92
N HIS A 28 -3.88 -11.36 -6.91
CA HIS A 28 -4.01 -10.04 -6.30
C HIS A 28 -3.77 -10.09 -4.79
N LEU A 29 -3.57 -8.92 -4.20
CA LEU A 29 -3.46 -8.68 -2.77
C LEU A 29 -4.46 -7.60 -2.38
N VAL A 30 -5.13 -7.80 -1.26
CA VAL A 30 -6.01 -6.82 -0.63
C VAL A 30 -5.26 -6.17 0.53
N GLY A 31 -5.29 -4.84 0.61
CA GLY A 31 -4.62 -4.10 1.66
C GLY A 31 -5.16 -2.69 1.85
N GLU A 32 -4.66 -1.98 2.82
CA GLU A 32 -4.91 -0.57 3.05
C GLU A 32 -3.64 0.22 2.70
N LEU A 33 -3.79 1.33 1.98
CA LEU A 33 -2.65 2.18 1.67
C LEU A 33 -2.17 2.83 2.98
N ALA A 34 -0.96 2.47 3.41
CA ALA A 34 -0.43 2.89 4.70
C ALA A 34 0.50 4.11 4.55
N PHE A 35 1.38 4.08 3.55
CA PHE A 35 2.34 5.16 3.32
C PHE A 35 2.55 5.46 1.83
N VAL A 36 2.83 6.72 1.53
CA VAL A 36 3.23 7.17 0.20
C VAL A 36 4.54 7.94 0.26
N PRO A 37 5.42 7.81 -0.75
CA PRO A 37 6.63 8.61 -0.85
C PRO A 37 6.31 10.12 -0.78
N SER A 38 7.06 10.85 0.02
CA SER A 38 6.86 12.30 0.18
C SER A 38 8.11 12.97 0.73
N THR A 39 8.58 14.02 0.05
CA THR A 39 9.72 14.83 0.51
C THR A 39 9.43 15.59 1.80
N ALA A 40 8.15 15.92 2.05
CA ALA A 40 7.67 16.57 3.28
C ALA A 40 7.21 15.56 4.34
N GLY A 41 7.40 14.25 4.11
CA GLY A 41 7.02 13.19 5.03
C GLY A 41 7.83 13.21 6.33
N GLY A 42 7.17 12.87 7.44
CA GLY A 42 7.78 12.75 8.77
C GLY A 42 8.34 11.36 9.09
N TYR A 43 8.14 10.37 8.21
CA TYR A 43 8.64 9.01 8.37
C TYR A 43 9.80 8.77 7.40
N VAL A 44 10.82 8.02 7.85
CA VAL A 44 11.88 7.51 6.98
C VAL A 44 11.74 5.99 6.98
N LEU A 45 11.51 5.40 5.80
CA LEU A 45 11.36 3.96 5.58
C LEU A 45 12.19 3.60 4.34
N PHE A 46 12.96 2.51 4.36
CA PHE A 46 13.83 2.10 3.23
C PHE A 46 14.72 3.24 2.69
N GLY A 47 15.29 4.03 3.60
CA GLY A 47 16.13 5.19 3.25
C GLY A 47 15.41 6.36 2.55
N SER A 48 14.08 6.27 2.37
CA SER A 48 13.26 7.29 1.69
C SER A 48 12.26 7.94 2.64
N ARG A 49 11.84 9.17 2.35
CA ARG A 49 10.85 9.88 3.16
C ARG A 49 9.42 9.52 2.74
N TYR A 50 8.58 9.31 3.75
CA TYR A 50 7.20 8.87 3.63
C TYR A 50 6.25 9.71 4.48
N ARG A 51 5.02 9.84 4.00
CA ARG A 51 3.88 10.32 4.80
C ARG A 51 2.87 9.18 4.99
N LYS A 52 2.20 9.15 6.14
CA LYS A 52 1.03 8.27 6.32
C LYS A 52 -0.06 8.66 5.34
N ALA A 53 -0.69 7.68 4.73
CA ALA A 53 -1.79 7.88 3.81
C ALA A 53 -3.12 8.16 4.54
N TYR A 54 -3.24 7.75 5.80
CA TYR A 54 -4.39 8.07 6.66
C TYR A 54 -3.98 8.97 7.82
N VAL A 55 -4.60 10.13 7.94
CA VAL A 55 -4.61 10.98 9.14
C VAL A 55 -6.05 11.45 9.39
N THR A 56 -6.38 11.80 10.64
CA THR A 56 -7.74 12.11 11.11
C THR A 56 -8.50 13.14 10.25
N ASP A 57 -7.80 13.95 9.45
CA ASP A 57 -8.36 14.99 8.57
C ASP A 57 -7.89 14.91 7.10
N GLY A 58 -7.42 13.75 6.61
CA GLY A 58 -6.98 13.61 5.21
C GLY A 58 -6.81 12.17 4.74
N ARG A 59 -7.35 11.88 3.55
CA ARG A 59 -7.19 10.59 2.85
C ARG A 59 -5.84 10.52 2.11
N GLY A 60 -5.54 9.33 1.59
CA GLY A 60 -4.39 9.04 0.74
C GLY A 60 -4.41 9.78 -0.60
N MET A 61 -4.04 9.12 -1.69
CA MET A 61 -3.95 9.75 -3.01
C MET A 61 -5.27 10.43 -3.43
N SER A 62 -5.18 11.59 -4.09
CA SER A 62 -6.35 12.25 -4.67
C SER A 62 -7.01 11.39 -5.75
N GLU A 63 -8.29 11.62 -6.05
CA GLU A 63 -9.01 10.86 -7.10
C GLU A 63 -8.30 10.90 -8.46
N ARG A 64 -7.78 12.08 -8.85
CA ARG A 64 -7.00 12.27 -10.07
C ARG A 64 -5.74 11.40 -10.09
N GLU A 65 -5.01 11.35 -8.98
CA GLU A 65 -3.80 10.52 -8.89
C GLU A 65 -4.15 9.02 -8.91
N ARG A 66 -5.30 8.62 -8.33
CA ARG A 66 -5.77 7.23 -8.37
C ARG A 66 -6.08 6.78 -9.79
N GLU A 67 -6.76 7.61 -10.58
CA GLU A 67 -7.05 7.32 -12.00
C GLU A 67 -5.77 7.10 -12.80
N LEU A 68 -4.78 7.98 -12.61
CA LEU A 68 -3.48 7.90 -13.29
C LEU A 68 -2.71 6.62 -12.99
N VAL A 69 -2.97 5.94 -11.87
CA VAL A 69 -2.32 4.66 -11.54
C VAL A 69 -3.16 3.47 -11.93
N ARG A 70 -4.48 3.56 -11.79
CA ARG A 70 -5.40 2.46 -12.09
C ARG A 70 -5.28 2.02 -13.54
N PHE A 71 -5.32 2.96 -14.48
CA PHE A 71 -5.27 2.62 -15.91
C PHE A 71 -3.96 1.92 -16.31
N PRO A 72 -2.77 2.37 -15.86
CA PRO A 72 -1.52 1.68 -16.21
C PRO A 72 -1.28 0.35 -15.50
N THR A 73 -1.74 0.19 -14.25
CA THR A 73 -1.31 -0.93 -13.40
C THR A 73 -2.41 -1.94 -13.07
N GLY A 74 -3.68 -1.63 -13.36
CA GLY A 74 -4.83 -2.41 -12.88
C GLY A 74 -5.06 -2.30 -11.37
N THR A 75 -4.33 -1.43 -10.68
CA THR A 75 -4.40 -1.26 -9.23
C THR A 75 -5.54 -0.34 -8.82
N CYS A 76 -6.32 -0.73 -7.82
CA CYS A 76 -7.33 0.11 -7.21
C CYS A 76 -6.87 0.50 -5.80
N PHE A 77 -6.90 1.79 -5.44
CA PHE A 77 -6.55 2.27 -4.10
C PHE A 77 -7.76 2.84 -3.37
N ASP A 78 -7.90 2.49 -2.09
CA ASP A 78 -8.87 3.00 -1.09
C ASP A 78 -10.37 2.93 -1.45
N HIS A 79 -10.73 2.42 -2.63
CA HIS A 79 -12.11 2.30 -3.13
C HIS A 79 -12.27 1.06 -4.04
N ALA A 80 -11.63 -0.05 -3.70
CA ALA A 80 -11.74 -1.26 -4.49
C ALA A 80 -13.03 -2.03 -4.13
N HIS A 81 -14.13 -1.81 -4.87
CA HIS A 81 -15.38 -2.56 -4.68
C HIS A 81 -15.12 -4.08 -4.66
N PRO A 82 -15.64 -4.86 -3.69
CA PRO A 82 -16.63 -4.52 -2.65
C PRO A 82 -16.04 -3.93 -1.35
N PHE A 83 -14.74 -3.68 -1.28
CA PHE A 83 -14.03 -3.28 -0.07
C PHE A 83 -13.87 -1.74 0.00
N SER A 84 -14.75 -1.09 0.76
CA SER A 84 -14.59 0.33 1.10
C SER A 84 -13.29 0.55 1.89
N ALA A 85 -12.52 1.59 1.57
CA ALA A 85 -11.24 1.92 2.20
C ALA A 85 -10.15 0.84 2.05
N LYS A 86 -10.26 -0.05 1.05
CA LYS A 86 -9.20 -1.00 0.70
C LYS A 86 -8.74 -0.83 -0.73
N SER A 87 -7.51 -1.26 -0.92
CA SER A 87 -6.78 -1.33 -2.16
C SER A 87 -6.69 -2.78 -2.62
N ILE A 88 -6.79 -3.00 -3.93
CA ILE A 88 -6.55 -4.29 -4.58
C ILE A 88 -5.42 -4.07 -5.58
N VAL A 89 -4.33 -4.81 -5.41
CA VAL A 89 -3.12 -4.67 -6.23
C VAL A 89 -2.72 -6.02 -6.82
N PRO A 90 -2.25 -6.10 -8.08
CA PRO A 90 -1.67 -7.32 -8.61
C PRO A 90 -0.41 -7.72 -7.84
N LEU A 91 -0.19 -9.01 -7.59
CA LEU A 91 1.04 -9.50 -6.95
C LEU A 91 2.30 -9.11 -7.74
N SER A 92 2.19 -8.92 -9.06
CA SER A 92 3.28 -8.47 -9.92
C SER A 92 3.74 -7.03 -9.67
N GLN A 93 2.97 -6.24 -8.91
CA GLN A 93 3.33 -4.88 -8.49
C GLN A 93 4.10 -4.86 -7.17
N ILE A 94 4.19 -6.00 -6.47
CA ILE A 94 4.93 -6.10 -5.21
C ILE A 94 6.42 -6.22 -5.53
N ASP A 95 7.19 -5.32 -4.92
CA ASP A 95 8.66 -5.31 -5.00
C ASP A 95 9.27 -6.00 -3.78
N LEU A 96 8.76 -5.68 -2.58
CA LEU A 96 9.24 -6.25 -1.32
C LEU A 96 8.07 -6.62 -0.40
N HIS A 97 8.24 -7.69 0.36
CA HIS A 97 7.34 -8.10 1.44
C HIS A 97 8.05 -8.05 2.77
N LEU A 98 7.35 -7.51 3.76
CA LEU A 98 7.83 -7.29 5.11
C LEU A 98 6.83 -7.92 6.07
N SER A 99 7.30 -8.86 6.86
CA SER A 99 6.44 -9.41 7.89
C SER A 99 6.16 -8.35 8.96
N ALA A 100 4.96 -8.35 9.54
CA ALA A 100 4.62 -7.53 10.71
C ALA A 100 5.58 -7.74 11.90
N ALA A 101 6.29 -8.88 11.92
CA ALA A 101 7.31 -9.18 12.92
C ALA A 101 8.65 -8.41 12.71
N VAL A 102 8.82 -7.72 11.58
CA VAL A 102 10.02 -6.95 11.24
C VAL A 102 9.72 -5.47 11.41
N ASP A 103 10.46 -4.77 12.27
CA ASP A 103 10.36 -3.32 12.41
C ASP A 103 11.04 -2.65 11.20
N PRO A 104 10.33 -1.94 10.33
CA PRO A 104 10.92 -1.28 9.17
C PRO A 104 11.78 -0.05 9.52
N ARG A 105 11.91 0.28 10.82
CA ARG A 105 12.78 1.36 11.34
C ARG A 105 14.16 0.85 11.75
N THR A 106 14.38 -0.46 11.78
CA THR A 106 15.66 -1.07 12.14
C THR A 106 16.36 -1.56 10.88
N ASP A 107 17.35 -0.76 10.48
CA ASP A 107 18.37 -0.91 9.42
C ASP A 107 17.99 -0.64 7.96
#